data_AF-A0A935LKN0-F1
#
_entry.id   AF-A0A935LKN0-F1
#
_cell.length_a   1.000
_cell.length_b   1.000
_cell.length_c   1.000
_cell.angle_alpha   90.00
_cell.angle_beta   90.00
_cell.angle_gamma   90.00
#
_symmetry.space_group_name_H-M   'P 1'
#
loop_
_entity.id
_entity.type
_entity.pdbx_description
1 polymer ?
#
loop_
_entity_poly.entity_id
_entity_poly.type
_entity_poly.pdbx_seq_one_letter_code
_entity_poly.pdbx_strand_id
1 'polypeptide(L)'
;MRKKGFFNDKQRYKCMACGRSFVGGLRIKSEDVLIEYLLGKQTYTQLAEKYNCSNKTIQRKIDQSSAQQNRTFPSPVNVLMDTTYFGKSFGVTVFKDSFEQEFIFRF
;
A
#
# COMPACT_ATOMS: atom_id res chain seq x y z
N MET A 1 30.45 1.69 -2.07
CA MET A 1 30.23 3.00 -2.73
C MET A 1 30.42 4.09 -1.70
N ARG A 2 31.23 5.13 -1.96
CA ARG A 2 31.49 6.23 -1.02
C ARG A 2 30.91 7.54 -1.57
N LYS A 3 30.19 8.31 -0.75
CA LYS A 3 29.75 9.67 -1.11
C LYS A 3 30.97 10.57 -1.27
N LYS A 4 31.05 11.31 -2.38
CA LYS A 4 32.21 12.15 -2.72
C LYS A 4 31.94 13.67 -2.64
N GLY A 5 30.66 14.07 -2.57
CA GLY A 5 30.23 15.47 -2.57
C GLY A 5 29.12 15.73 -3.60
N PHE A 6 28.67 16.98 -3.69
CA PHE A 6 27.69 17.45 -4.68
C PHE A 6 28.40 18.15 -5.84
N PHE A 7 27.86 18.01 -7.05
CA PHE A 7 28.30 18.74 -8.24
C PHE A 7 27.07 19.04 -9.10
N ASN A 8 26.84 20.31 -9.44
CA ASN A 8 25.62 20.78 -10.11
C ASN A 8 24.35 20.24 -9.41
N ASP A 9 24.27 20.41 -8.09
CA ASP A 9 23.20 19.93 -7.19
C ASP A 9 22.95 18.40 -7.18
N LYS A 10 23.81 17.63 -7.84
CA LYS A 10 23.70 16.16 -7.89
C LYS A 10 24.75 15.51 -7.01
N GLN A 11 24.31 14.60 -6.16
CA GLN A 11 25.20 13.79 -5.31
C GLN A 11 26.06 12.86 -6.18
N ARG A 12 27.39 12.96 -6.04
CA ARG A 12 28.35 12.04 -6.67
C ARG A 12 28.81 10.96 -5.71
N TYR A 13 29.07 9.80 -6.30
CA TYR A 13 29.56 8.61 -5.62
C TYR A 13 30.81 8.09 -6.29
N LYS A 14 31.70 7.48 -5.51
CA LYS A 14 32.91 6.80 -5.99
C LYS A 14 32.80 5.31 -5.68
N CYS A 15 33.08 4.48 -6.68
CA CYS A 15 33.27 3.04 -6.47
C CYS A 15 34.58 2.82 -5.71
N MET A 16 34.54 2.00 -4.65
CA MET A 16 35.73 1.73 -3.84
C MET A 16 36.63 0.66 -4.46
N ALA A 17 36.08 -0.22 -5.31
CA ALA A 17 36.84 -1.26 -5.99
C ALA A 17 37.59 -0.73 -7.23
N CYS A 18 36.90 0.02 -8.12
CA CYS A 18 37.48 0.47 -9.38
C CYS A 18 37.79 1.98 -9.43
N GLY A 19 37.51 2.73 -8.37
CA GLY A 19 37.79 4.18 -8.29
C GLY A 19 36.94 5.08 -9.19
N ARG A 20 36.11 4.53 -10.09
CA ARG A 20 35.25 5.30 -10.99
C ARG A 20 34.19 6.09 -10.22
N SER A 21 33.91 7.30 -10.70
CA SER A 21 32.89 8.19 -10.11
C SER A 21 31.63 8.16 -10.97
N PHE A 22 30.47 8.16 -10.32
CA PHE A 22 29.16 8.11 -10.98
C PHE A 22 28.12 8.90 -10.19
N VAL A 23 26.99 9.19 -10.84
CA VAL A 23 25.80 9.78 -10.21
C VAL A 23 24.82 8.65 -9.94
N GLY A 24 24.08 8.73 -8.83
CA GLY A 24 23.01 7.76 -8.57
C GLY A 24 21.93 7.84 -9.66
N GLY A 25 21.38 6.68 -10.05
CA GLY A 25 20.25 6.64 -10.99
C GLY A 25 18.97 7.23 -10.38
N LEU A 26 17.95 7.44 -11.23
CA LEU A 26 16.61 7.84 -10.81
C LEU A 26 16.05 6.82 -9.82
N ARG A 27 15.63 7.31 -8.66
CA ARG A 27 14.97 6.47 -7.64
C ARG A 27 13.47 6.63 -7.79
N ILE A 28 12.80 5.54 -8.10
CA ILE A 28 11.35 5.46 -8.19
C ILE A 28 10.79 5.49 -6.77
N LYS A 29 9.83 6.38 -6.51
CA LYS A 29 9.10 6.43 -5.24
C LYS A 29 8.15 5.24 -5.14
N SER A 30 8.05 4.66 -3.96
CA SER A 30 7.26 3.44 -3.77
C SER A 30 5.76 3.75 -3.80
N GLU A 31 5.35 4.93 -3.30
CA GLU A 31 3.95 5.37 -3.28
C GLU A 31 3.39 5.57 -4.69
N ASP A 32 4.16 6.19 -5.59
CA ASP A 32 3.74 6.43 -6.98
C ASP A 32 3.45 5.10 -7.70
N VAL A 33 4.33 4.10 -7.52
CA VAL A 33 4.16 2.76 -8.10
C VAL A 33 2.90 2.08 -7.55
N LEU A 34 2.61 2.23 -6.25
CA LEU A 34 1.42 1.67 -5.63
C LEU A 34 0.14 2.32 -6.17
N ILE A 35 0.12 3.64 -6.31
CA ILE A 35 -1.02 4.39 -6.84
C ILE A 35 -1.32 3.97 -8.28
N GLU A 36 -0.30 3.87 -9.13
CA GLU A 36 -0.46 3.43 -10.52
C GLU A 36 -0.93 1.98 -10.62
N TYR A 37 -0.44 1.10 -9.74
CA TYR A 37 -0.90 -0.28 -9.66
C TYR A 37 -2.38 -0.39 -9.27
N LEU A 38 -2.79 0.32 -8.22
CA LEU A 38 -4.16 0.26 -7.68
C LEU A 38 -5.18 1.01 -8.55
N LEU A 39 -4.92 2.28 -8.85
CA LEU A 39 -5.85 3.15 -9.58
C LEU A 39 -5.75 2.96 -11.09
N GLY A 40 -4.52 2.79 -11.59
CA GLY A 40 -4.25 2.62 -13.02
C GLY A 40 -4.50 1.20 -13.54
N LYS A 41 -4.77 0.23 -12.64
CA LYS A 41 -4.98 -1.19 -12.96
C LYS A 41 -3.86 -1.79 -13.83
N GLN A 42 -2.64 -1.31 -13.64
CA GLN A 42 -1.48 -1.73 -14.44
C GLN A 42 -0.90 -3.05 -13.91
N THR A 43 -0.43 -3.89 -14.82
CA THR A 43 0.27 -5.13 -14.45
C THR A 43 1.73 -4.85 -14.06
N TYR A 44 2.37 -5.80 -13.38
CA TYR A 44 3.79 -5.67 -13.03
C TYR A 44 4.70 -5.52 -14.26
N THR A 45 4.37 -6.18 -15.37
CA THR A 45 5.15 -6.07 -16.61
C THR A 45 5.03 -4.67 -17.22
N GLN A 46 3.83 -4.10 -17.25
CA GLN A 46 3.60 -2.74 -17.75
C GLN A 46 4.35 -1.69 -16.92
N LEU A 47 4.31 -1.84 -15.59
CA LEU A 47 5.06 -0.98 -14.67
C LEU A 47 6.57 -1.15 -14.82
N ALA A 48 7.04 -2.40 -14.98
CA ALA A 48 8.44 -2.71 -15.18
C ALA A 48 9.00 -2.08 -16.47
N GLU A 49 8.25 -2.15 -17.56
CA GLU A 49 8.57 -1.50 -18.83
C GLU A 49 8.58 0.03 -18.68
N LYS A 50 7.55 0.61 -18.07
CA LYS A 50 7.42 2.06 -17.85
C LYS A 50 8.59 2.64 -17.03
N TYR A 51 8.96 1.96 -15.96
CA TYR A 51 10.04 2.39 -15.06
C TYR A 51 11.41 1.82 -15.42
N ASN A 52 11.51 1.08 -16.53
CA ASN A 52 12.72 0.41 -17.00
C ASN A 52 13.43 -0.38 -15.89
N CYS A 53 12.69 -1.22 -15.19
CA CYS A 53 13.17 -2.03 -14.08
C CYS A 53 12.60 -3.44 -14.12
N SER A 54 13.08 -4.33 -13.26
CA SER A 54 12.57 -5.71 -13.23
C SER A 54 11.20 -5.81 -12.54
N ASN A 55 10.39 -6.81 -12.91
CA ASN A 55 9.14 -7.13 -12.20
C ASN A 55 9.35 -7.31 -10.69
N LYS A 56 10.47 -7.92 -10.28
CA LYS A 56 10.83 -8.08 -8.86
C LYS A 56 11.06 -6.75 -8.15
N THR A 57 11.55 -5.74 -8.87
CA THR A 57 11.73 -4.38 -8.32
C THR A 57 10.38 -3.73 -8.05
N ILE A 58 9.44 -3.85 -8.99
CA ILE A 58 8.06 -3.35 -8.83
C ILE A 58 7.36 -4.04 -7.67
N GLN A 59 7.45 -5.37 -7.59
CA GLN A 59 6.86 -6.14 -6.48
C GLN A 59 7.39 -5.67 -5.12
N ARG A 60 8.71 -5.59 -4.95
CA ARG A 60 9.33 -5.09 -3.70
C ARG A 60 8.88 -3.69 -3.34
N LYS A 61 8.67 -2.83 -4.34
CA LYS A 61 8.22 -1.45 -4.14
C LYS A 61 6.78 -1.40 -3.61
N ILE A 62 5.91 -2.21 -4.19
CA ILE A 62 4.52 -2.35 -3.74
C ILE A 62 4.49 -2.92 -2.31
N ASP A 63 5.21 -4.01 -2.05
CA ASP A 63 5.26 -4.65 -0.73
C ASP A 63 5.76 -3.67 0.36
N GLN A 64 6.77 -2.86 0.04
CA GLN A 64 7.31 -1.85 0.94
C GLN A 64 6.26 -0.79 1.32
N SER A 65 5.44 -0.34 0.36
CA SER A 65 4.38 0.63 0.61
C SER A 65 3.18 0.03 1.33
N SER A 66 2.85 -1.24 1.07
CA SER A 66 1.78 -1.98 1.77
C SER A 66 2.09 -2.14 3.26
N ALA A 67 3.37 -2.34 3.63
CA ALA A 67 3.78 -2.42 5.03
C ALA A 67 3.59 -1.10 5.82
N GLN A 68 3.43 0.02 5.12
CA GLN A 68 3.13 1.33 5.68
C GLN A 68 1.64 1.63 5.81
N GLN A 69 0.74 0.74 5.34
CA GLN A 69 -0.68 0.95 5.58
C GLN A 69 -0.94 1.01 7.08
N ASN A 70 -1.40 2.18 7.52
CA ASN A 70 -1.80 2.42 8.88
C ASN A 70 -2.74 1.28 9.27
N ARG A 71 -2.36 0.54 10.32
CA ARG A 71 -3.29 -0.31 11.03
C ARG A 71 -4.29 0.64 11.67
N THR A 72 -5.32 1.04 10.92
CA THR A 72 -6.50 1.65 11.48
C THR A 72 -7.10 0.57 12.35
N PHE A 73 -6.87 0.71 13.66
CA PHE A 73 -7.67 -0.04 14.60
C PHE A 73 -9.12 0.33 14.33
N PRO A 74 -10.02 -0.64 14.17
CA PRO A 74 -11.44 -0.32 14.05
C PRO A 74 -11.79 0.56 15.26
N SER A 75 -12.51 1.66 15.00
CA SER A 75 -13.03 2.48 16.08
C SER A 75 -13.87 1.62 17.01
N PRO A 76 -13.88 1.89 18.33
CA PRO A 76 -14.83 1.25 19.22
C PRO A 76 -16.25 1.54 18.71
N VAL A 77 -16.99 0.49 18.37
CA VAL A 77 -18.37 0.57 17.88
C VAL A 77 -19.32 0.04 18.94
N ASN A 78 -20.42 0.75 19.17
CA ASN A 78 -21.52 0.28 20.01
C ASN A 78 -22.51 -0.50 19.14
N VAL A 79 -22.45 -1.82 19.22
CA VAL A 79 -23.35 -2.70 18.43
C VAL A 79 -24.64 -2.94 19.20
N LEU A 80 -25.76 -2.54 18.61
CA LEU A 80 -27.10 -2.95 19.03
C LEU A 80 -27.48 -4.23 18.30
N MET A 81 -27.87 -5.26 19.07
CA MET A 81 -28.22 -6.58 18.54
C MET A 81 -29.66 -6.90 18.90
N ASP A 82 -30.53 -6.95 17.88
CA ASP A 82 -31.93 -7.36 18.05
C ASP A 82 -32.19 -8.65 17.28
N THR A 83 -32.85 -9.61 17.93
CA THR A 83 -33.24 -10.88 17.30
C THR A 83 -34.75 -11.04 17.33
N THR A 84 -35.35 -11.20 16.16
CA THR A 84 -36.79 -11.43 16.01
C THR A 84 -37.02 -12.87 15.58
N TYR A 85 -37.71 -13.64 16.42
CA TYR A 85 -38.06 -15.03 16.12
C TYR A 85 -39.41 -15.13 15.40
N PHE A 86 -39.49 -16.00 14.40
CA PHE A 86 -40.71 -16.37 13.70
C PHE A 86 -40.97 -17.86 13.95
N GLY A 87 -41.76 -18.16 14.97
CA GLY A 87 -42.01 -19.54 15.41
C GLY A 87 -40.83 -20.13 16.17
N LYS A 88 -40.71 -21.46 16.15
CA LYS A 88 -39.69 -22.19 16.94
C LYS A 88 -38.37 -22.44 16.20
N SER A 89 -38.36 -22.31 14.87
CA SER A 89 -37.25 -22.77 14.03
C SER A 89 -36.55 -21.69 13.23
N PHE A 90 -37.08 -20.46 13.19
CA PHE A 90 -36.52 -19.37 12.41
C PHE A 90 -36.46 -18.08 13.22
N GLY A 91 -35.38 -17.32 13.04
CA GLY A 91 -35.21 -15.99 13.60
C GLY A 91 -34.22 -15.19 12.77
N VAL A 92 -34.41 -13.89 12.76
CA VAL A 92 -33.54 -12.92 12.08
C VAL A 92 -32.83 -12.11 13.13
N THR A 93 -31.51 -12.02 13.04
CA THR A 93 -30.70 -11.17 13.92
C THR A 93 -30.18 -9.98 13.12
N VAL A 94 -30.41 -8.78 13.66
CA VAL A 94 -29.98 -7.52 13.06
C VAL A 94 -28.89 -6.91 13.92
N PHE A 95 -27.77 -6.56 13.29
CA PHE A 95 -26.67 -5.83 13.91
C PHE A 95 -26.68 -4.39 13.41
N LYS A 96 -26.78 -3.43 14.31
CA LYS A 96 -26.80 -1.99 13.98
C LYS A 96 -25.75 -1.23 14.77
N ASP A 97 -25.05 -0.31 14.12
CA ASP A 97 -24.22 0.68 14.82
C ASP A 97 -25.12 1.73 15.48
N SER A 98 -24.97 1.94 16.79
CA SER A 98 -25.72 2.97 17.51
C SER A 98 -25.38 4.40 17.08
N PHE A 99 -24.17 4.65 16.56
CA PHE A 99 -23.73 6.01 16.22
C PHE A 99 -23.98 6.37 14.76
N GLU A 100 -23.58 5.50 13.84
CA GLU A 100 -23.69 5.74 12.38
C GLU A 100 -25.11 5.46 11.84
N GLN A 101 -25.98 4.82 12.64
CA GLN A 101 -27.29 4.30 12.22
C GLN A 101 -27.26 3.37 10.99
N GLU A 102 -26.09 2.92 10.55
CA GLU A 102 -25.94 1.97 9.46
C GLU A 102 -26.13 0.51 9.94
N PHE A 103 -26.71 -0.31 9.06
CA PHE A 103 -26.87 -1.74 9.31
C PHE A 103 -25.56 -2.45 8.99
N ILE A 104 -24.98 -3.10 10.00
CA ILE A 104 -23.68 -3.73 9.89
C ILE A 104 -23.80 -5.08 9.17
N PHE A 105 -24.81 -5.91 9.49
CA PHE A 105 -25.10 -7.18 8.79
C PHE A 105 -26.54 -7.67 9.07
N ARG A 106 -27.10 -8.50 8.17
CA ARG A 106 -28.44 -9.10 8.28
C ARG A 106 -28.38 -10.59 7.89
N PHE A 107 -28.78 -11.51 8.79
CA PHE A 107 -28.93 -12.96 8.53
C PHE A 107 -30.37 -13.37 8.78
#